data_AF-A0A2V8M555-F1
#
_entry.id   AF-A0A2V8M555-F1
#
_cell.length_a   1.000
_cell.length_b   1.000
_cell.length_c   1.000
_cell.angle_alpha   90.00
_cell.angle_beta   90.00
_cell.angle_gamma   90.00
#
_symmetry.space_group_name_H-M   'P 1'
#
loop_
_entity.id
_entity.type
_entity.pdbx_description
1 polymer ?
#
loop_
_entity_poly.entity_id
_entity_poly.type
_entity_poly.pdbx_seq_one_letter_code
_entity_poly.pdbx_strand_id
1 'polypeptide(L)' 'MSNVTVKIPTPLRPITGGRSDVKMEGNTVGEILRKMDAQF' A
#
# COMPACT_ATOMS: atom_id res chain seq x y z
N MET A 1 -11.26 12.37 1.83
CA MET A 1 -10.65 11.06 2.09
C MET A 1 -10.71 10.28 0.80
N SER A 2 -9.56 10.05 0.18
CA SER A 2 -9.49 9.36 -1.11
C SER A 2 -9.11 7.90 -0.85
N ASN A 3 -9.93 6.97 -1.32
CA ASN A 3 -9.58 5.55 -1.34
C ASN A 3 -8.68 5.31 -2.57
N VAL A 4 -7.42 4.93 -2.33
CA VAL A 4 -6.41 4.78 -3.37
C VAL A 4 -5.98 3.33 -3.48
N THR A 5 -5.95 2.83 -4.71
CA THR A 5 -5.42 1.49 -5.00
C THR A 5 -3.93 1.59 -5.27
N VAL A 6 -3.11 1.09 -4.33
CA VAL A 6 -1.65 1.01 -4.48
C VAL A 6 -1.32 -0.30 -5.19
N LYS A 7 -0.70 -0.22 -6.37
CA LYS A 7 -0.22 -1.40 -7.10
C LYS A 7 1.15 -1.81 -6.59
N ILE A 8 1.29 -3.09 -6.22
CA ILE A 8 2.52 -3.59 -5.63
C ILE A 8 3.36 -4.32 -6.69
N PRO A 9 4.57 -3.80 -6.99
CA PRO A 9 5.51 -4.45 -7.89
C PRO A 9 5.82 -5.87 -7.41
N THR A 10 6.00 -6.80 -8.35
CA THR A 10 6.39 -8.19 -8.07
C THR A 10 7.47 -8.38 -6.99
N PRO A 11 8.57 -7.58 -6.95
CA PRO A 11 9.58 -7.73 -5.90
C PRO A 11 9.09 -7.40 -4.48
N LEU A 12 8.05 -6.59 -4.33
CA LEU A 12 7.52 -6.17 -3.02
C LEU A 12 6.30 -7.00 -2.57
N ARG A 13 5.78 -7.90 -3.43
CA ARG A 13 4.67 -8.78 -3.09
C ARG A 13 4.94 -9.74 -1.93
N PRO A 14 6.15 -10.28 -1.71
CA PRO A 14 6.40 -11.14 -0.54
C PRO A 14 6.12 -10.44 0.79
N ILE A 15 6.39 -9.13 0.86
CA ILE A 15 6.21 -8.31 2.06
C ILE A 15 4.71 -8.04 2.31
N THR A 16 3.94 -7.88 1.23
CA THR A 16 2.50 -7.59 1.31
C THR A 16 1.59 -8.82 1.24
N GLY A 17 2.13 -9.99 1.60
CA GLY A 17 1.38 -11.25 1.64
C GLY A 17 0.97 -11.78 0.26
N GLY A 18 1.74 -11.47 -0.77
CA GLY A 18 1.53 -11.90 -2.16
C GLY A 18 0.53 -11.04 -2.96
N ARG A 19 0.03 -9.95 -2.38
CA ARG A 19 -1.03 -9.13 -3.01
C ARG A 19 -0.48 -8.23 -4.11
N SER A 20 -1.17 -8.22 -5.25
CA SER A 20 -0.88 -7.32 -6.39
C SER A 20 -1.35 -5.89 -6.18
N ASP A 21 -2.33 -5.70 -5.30
CA ASP A 21 -3.02 -4.44 -5.07
C ASP A 21 -3.46 -4.35 -3.61
N VAL A 22 -3.30 -3.16 -3.04
CA VAL A 22 -3.73 -2.84 -1.68
C VAL A 22 -4.57 -1.57 -1.76
N LYS A 23 -5.80 -1.64 -1.27
CA LYS A 23 -6.67 -0.46 -1.14
C LYS A 23 -6.39 0.19 0.20
N MET A 24 -5.95 1.45 0.17
CA MET A 24 -5.69 2.23 1.37
C MET A 24 -6.28 3.63 1.26
N GLU A 25 -6.71 4.14 2.41
CA GLU A 25 -7.23 5.49 2.53
C GLU A 25 -6.13 6.43 3.01
N GLY A 26 -5.92 7.50 2.25
CA GLY A 26 -4.94 8.53 2.59
C GLY A 26 -5.08 9.75 1.68
N ASN A 27 -4.65 10.90 2.18
CA ASN A 27 -4.71 12.14 1.40
C ASN A 27 -3.39 12.41 0.66
N THR A 28 -2.28 11.80 1.10
CA THR A 28 -0.96 11.98 0.49
C THR A 28 -0.23 10.65 0.30
N VAL A 29 0.67 10.59 -0.68
CA VAL A 29 1.50 9.40 -0.94
C VAL A 29 2.35 9.04 0.30
N GLY A 30 2.88 10.03 1.01
CA GLY A 30 3.69 9.79 2.21
C GLY A 30 2.89 9.21 3.38
N GLU A 31 1.64 9.63 3.57
CA GLU A 31 0.75 9.06 4.58
C GLU A 31 0.39 7.60 4.25
N ILE A 32 0.11 7.32 2.97
CA ILE A 32 -0.15 5.96 2.48
C ILE A 32 1.09 5.09 2.69
N LEU A 33 2.30 5.58 2.38
CA LEU A 33 3.54 4.82 2.58
C LEU A 33 3.77 4.46 4.05
N ARG A 34 3.61 5.44 4.96
CA ARG A 34 3.78 5.22 6.42
C ARG A 34 2.75 4.23 6.96
N LYS A 35 1.50 4.30 6.49
CA LYS A 35 0.46 3.33 6.84
C LYS A 35 0.79 1.93 6.31
N MET A 36 1.40 1.83 5.12
CA MET A 36 1.81 0.54 4.54
C MET A 36 2.94 -0.08 5.36
N ASP A 37 3.96 0.72 5.69
CA ASP A 37 5.11 0.32 6.50
C ASP A 37 4.73 -0.04 7.95
N ALA A 38 3.71 0.60 8.52
CA ALA A 38 3.21 0.23 9.84
C ALA A 38 2.35 -1.05 9.85
N GLN A 39 1.87 -1.50 8.69
CA GLN A 39 0.90 -2.60 8.55
C GLN A 39 1.54 -3.90 8.05
N PHE A 40 2.71 -3.84 7.42
CA PHE A 40 3.49 -4.96 6.90
C PHE A 40 4.92 -4.93 7.45
#